data_AF-A0A3D8HUT5-F1
#
_entry.id   AF-A0A3D8HUT5-F1
#
_cell.length_a   1.000
_cell.length_b   1.000
_cell.length_c   1.000
_cell.angle_alpha   90.00
_cell.angle_beta   90.00
_cell.angle_gamma   90.00
#
_symmetry.space_group_name_H-M   'P 1'
#
loop_
_entity.id
_entity.type
_entity.pdbx_description
1 polymer ?
#
loop_
_entity_poly.entity_id
_entity_poly.type
_entity_poly.pdbx_seq_one_letter_code
_entity_poly.pdbx_strand_id
1 'polypeptide(L)'
;MAKYKPTSKEELQNLVNDESIYLGDIDTSAITDMSELFKESKRKDFSGIETWDVSNVTNMKFMFAGTTSFNQPLDSWDVSSVTDMSLMFADAKSFNQPLNSWDISNVTNMKGMFAHATSFNQPLNNWNTSNVAEIRGIFMSATSFNQPLDKWNVSKVMDMALIFKDATNFNQNLESWNVKAISAKDMFESSGMQSLPSWFNKGFQKINGKYKPTSPIVLKVLAFDEDVSLADIDTSAITNMSELFKESKRKDFSGIETWDVSNVTDMSSMFENAEYFNQPLDNWDVSSVTDMNSMFMSAKSFNQPLNNWNVSSVTDMQCMFAGATSFNQPLDKWDVSSVTDMGLMFSGVENFNQPLNKWNVSSVTGMTGMFKRAKSFNQPLNNWDTSNVAHMSLMFSDAASFNQPLNKWNVSSVINMGHMFAGATSFNQPLNKWNVSKVLSMKNMFEGATSFKQDDISSPEYKKEARMKKQRANTKKIDWKYRTSTRFGTILVSFLGGGILVGGLVGFFLTLLIVAILKYFGVAYSEELFFTIWAILIVLSIVGVFYGIKGDTYCESCGNYFCWKLVKTELLSENIITQDEKQSDGSYRRVSYKVGEEKDYYRCKRCGRNESCVREFKRRI
;
A
#
# COMPACT_ATOMS: atom_id res chain seq x y z
N MET A 1 -17.56 4.81 -38.55
CA MET A 1 -16.37 4.15 -37.99
C MET A 1 -16.09 4.81 -36.65
N ALA A 2 -15.98 4.03 -35.58
CA ALA A 2 -15.57 4.56 -34.27
C ALA A 2 -14.19 5.22 -34.38
N LYS A 3 -14.02 6.37 -33.72
CA LYS A 3 -12.78 7.17 -33.75
C LYS A 3 -11.76 6.69 -32.72
N TYR A 4 -12.24 6.14 -31.60
CA TYR A 4 -11.41 5.69 -30.49
C TYR A 4 -11.57 4.19 -30.28
N LYS A 5 -10.48 3.49 -29.98
CA LYS A 5 -10.45 2.03 -29.79
C LYS A 5 -9.59 1.66 -28.58
N PRO A 6 -10.07 1.96 -27.35
CA PRO A 6 -9.34 1.60 -26.14
C PRO A 6 -9.17 0.08 -26.05
N THR A 7 -7.99 -0.34 -25.61
CA THR A 7 -7.64 -1.75 -25.38
C THR A 7 -7.53 -2.08 -23.89
N SER A 8 -7.66 -1.06 -23.04
CA SER A 8 -7.65 -1.19 -21.58
C SER A 8 -8.74 -0.34 -20.94
N LYS A 9 -9.14 -0.73 -19.73
CA LYS A 9 -10.05 0.04 -18.87
C LYS A 9 -9.54 1.48 -18.65
N GLU A 10 -8.24 1.65 -18.46
CA GLU A 10 -7.62 2.95 -18.18
C GLU A 10 -7.70 3.89 -19.38
N GLU A 11 -7.53 3.35 -20.60
CA GLU A 11 -7.72 4.10 -21.84
C GLU A 11 -9.18 4.53 -22.00
N LEU A 12 -10.13 3.60 -21.79
CA LEU A 12 -11.56 3.92 -21.82
C LEU A 12 -11.92 4.98 -20.78
N GLN A 13 -11.41 4.84 -19.55
CA GLN A 13 -11.64 5.80 -18.46
C GLN A 13 -11.20 7.22 -18.83
N ASN A 14 -10.05 7.36 -19.49
CA ASN A 14 -9.56 8.66 -19.93
C ASN A 14 -10.47 9.28 -21.00
N LEU A 15 -11.00 8.47 -21.92
CA LEU A 15 -11.89 8.93 -22.97
C LEU A 15 -13.25 9.38 -22.41
N VAL A 16 -13.85 8.60 -21.49
CA VAL A 16 -15.17 8.94 -20.94
C VAL A 16 -15.14 10.17 -20.02
N ASN A 17 -13.99 10.43 -19.38
CA ASN A 17 -13.76 11.60 -18.54
C ASN A 17 -13.62 12.90 -19.37
N ASP A 18 -13.37 12.79 -20.67
CA ASP A 18 -13.44 13.93 -21.58
C ASP A 18 -14.89 14.15 -22.03
N GLU A 19 -15.53 15.14 -21.40
CA GLU A 19 -16.93 15.52 -21.69
C GLU A 19 -17.14 16.00 -23.14
N SER A 20 -16.07 16.35 -23.88
CA SER A 20 -16.16 16.76 -25.29
C SER A 20 -16.28 15.58 -26.27
N ILE A 21 -15.94 14.36 -25.84
CA ILE A 21 -16.01 13.16 -26.66
C ILE A 21 -17.45 12.66 -26.69
N TYR A 22 -18.01 12.47 -27.90
CA TYR A 22 -19.26 11.76 -28.09
C TYR A 22 -19.06 10.27 -27.80
N LEU A 23 -19.85 9.67 -26.90
CA LEU A 23 -19.58 8.30 -26.43
C LEU A 23 -19.74 7.26 -27.54
N GLY A 24 -20.60 7.51 -28.53
CA GLY A 24 -20.76 6.63 -29.70
C GLY A 24 -19.56 6.62 -30.66
N ASP A 25 -18.57 7.51 -30.47
CA ASP A 25 -17.31 7.47 -31.23
C ASP A 25 -16.30 6.46 -30.65
N ILE A 26 -16.64 5.79 -29.53
CA ILE A 26 -15.74 4.86 -28.81
C ILE A 26 -16.15 3.41 -29.12
N ASP A 27 -15.20 2.61 -29.60
CA ASP A 27 -15.32 1.16 -29.80
C ASP A 27 -14.94 0.44 -28.51
N THR A 28 -15.92 -0.11 -27.79
CA THR A 28 -15.71 -0.80 -26.52
C THR A 28 -15.53 -2.31 -26.65
N SER A 29 -15.51 -2.86 -27.87
CA SER A 29 -15.52 -4.31 -28.12
C SER A 29 -14.33 -5.07 -27.51
N ALA A 30 -13.19 -4.41 -27.27
CA ALA A 30 -12.01 -5.01 -26.65
C ALA A 30 -12.02 -4.98 -25.10
N ILE A 31 -13.00 -4.33 -24.48
CA ILE A 31 -13.00 -4.05 -23.04
C ILE A 31 -13.74 -5.16 -22.29
N THR A 32 -13.08 -5.72 -21.28
CA THR A 32 -13.65 -6.76 -20.42
C THR A 32 -14.02 -6.26 -19.01
N ASP A 33 -13.48 -5.12 -18.58
CA ASP A 33 -13.74 -4.51 -17.28
C ASP A 33 -14.17 -3.04 -17.44
N MET A 34 -15.42 -2.75 -17.09
CA MET A 34 -16.01 -1.41 -17.07
C MET A 34 -16.31 -0.93 -15.65
N SER A 35 -15.73 -1.57 -14.62
CA SER A 35 -15.98 -1.17 -13.24
C SER A 35 -15.55 0.26 -12.97
N GLU A 36 -16.36 1.00 -12.21
CA GLU A 36 -16.14 2.41 -11.82
C GLU A 36 -16.06 3.42 -12.98
N LEU A 37 -16.40 3.05 -14.21
CA LEU A 37 -16.15 3.86 -15.40
C LEU A 37 -16.75 5.28 -15.35
N PHE A 38 -17.96 5.41 -14.83
CA PHE A 38 -18.64 6.69 -14.62
C PHE A 38 -18.90 6.96 -13.14
N LYS A 39 -18.21 6.30 -12.21
CA LYS A 39 -18.43 6.51 -10.78
C LYS A 39 -18.27 7.98 -10.40
N GLU A 40 -19.30 8.53 -9.76
CA GLU A 40 -19.44 9.93 -9.36
C GLU A 40 -19.26 10.94 -10.51
N SER A 41 -19.45 10.49 -11.76
CA SER A 41 -19.27 11.33 -12.93
C SER A 41 -20.26 12.49 -12.93
N LYS A 42 -19.73 13.68 -13.26
CA LYS A 42 -20.49 14.93 -13.43
C LYS A 42 -20.95 15.15 -14.87
N ARG A 43 -20.59 14.21 -15.77
CA ARG A 43 -20.98 14.21 -17.17
C ARG A 43 -22.49 14.30 -17.28
N LYS A 44 -22.99 15.18 -18.15
CA LYS A 44 -24.43 15.37 -18.38
C LYS A 44 -24.94 14.69 -19.64
N ASP A 45 -24.11 14.69 -20.68
CA ASP A 45 -24.44 14.08 -21.97
C ASP A 45 -23.80 12.69 -22.07
N PHE A 46 -24.65 11.67 -22.09
CA PHE A 46 -24.27 10.28 -22.24
C PHE A 46 -24.72 9.72 -23.60
N SER A 47 -25.12 10.57 -24.54
CA SER A 47 -25.56 10.12 -25.86
C SER A 47 -24.50 9.27 -26.56
N GLY A 48 -24.95 8.23 -27.25
CA GLY A 48 -24.11 7.26 -27.95
C GLY A 48 -23.67 6.09 -27.08
N ILE A 49 -23.88 6.12 -25.76
CA ILE A 49 -23.56 4.99 -24.87
C ILE A 49 -24.38 3.73 -25.19
N GLU A 50 -25.60 3.91 -25.70
CA GLU A 50 -26.50 2.85 -26.15
C GLU A 50 -25.95 2.01 -27.32
N THR A 51 -24.91 2.52 -27.99
CA THR A 51 -24.26 1.88 -29.15
C THR A 51 -23.03 1.04 -28.78
N TRP A 52 -22.62 1.04 -27.51
CA TRP A 52 -21.46 0.31 -27.05
C TRP A 52 -21.64 -1.20 -27.16
N ASP A 53 -20.57 -1.87 -27.62
CA ASP A 53 -20.45 -3.32 -27.54
C ASP A 53 -19.90 -3.68 -26.15
N VAL A 54 -20.76 -4.28 -25.33
CA VAL A 54 -20.42 -4.74 -23.97
C VAL A 54 -20.43 -6.26 -23.85
N SER A 55 -20.50 -6.99 -24.97
CA SER A 55 -20.62 -8.46 -24.99
C SER A 55 -19.42 -9.19 -24.36
N ASN A 56 -18.25 -8.56 -24.34
CA ASN A 56 -17.04 -9.08 -23.72
C ASN A 56 -16.84 -8.63 -22.26
N VAL A 57 -17.71 -7.77 -21.74
CA VAL A 57 -17.57 -7.21 -20.38
C VAL A 57 -18.00 -8.26 -19.36
N THR A 58 -17.11 -8.54 -18.40
CA THR A 58 -17.38 -9.46 -17.28
C THR A 58 -17.59 -8.73 -15.96
N ASN A 59 -17.14 -7.48 -15.83
CA ASN A 59 -17.21 -6.67 -14.61
C ASN A 59 -17.77 -5.27 -14.86
N MET A 60 -18.92 -4.96 -14.25
CA MET A 60 -19.60 -3.64 -14.30
C MET A 60 -19.78 -3.01 -12.91
N LYS A 61 -19.04 -3.50 -11.91
CA LYS A 61 -19.10 -3.02 -10.54
C LYS A 61 -18.97 -1.49 -10.47
N PHE A 62 -19.87 -0.81 -9.75
CA PHE A 62 -19.88 0.65 -9.56
C PHE A 62 -19.92 1.50 -10.85
N MET A 63 -20.22 0.94 -12.03
CA MET A 63 -20.05 1.64 -13.32
C MET A 63 -20.73 3.03 -13.36
N PHE A 64 -21.94 3.17 -12.82
CA PHE A 64 -22.72 4.41 -12.76
C PHE A 64 -23.01 4.85 -11.31
N ALA A 65 -22.21 4.39 -10.35
CA ALA A 65 -22.46 4.72 -8.95
C ALA A 65 -22.32 6.24 -8.72
N GLY A 66 -23.30 6.89 -8.10
CA GLY A 66 -23.30 8.33 -7.84
C GLY A 66 -23.56 9.22 -9.05
N THR A 67 -23.86 8.67 -10.24
CA THR A 67 -24.21 9.48 -11.42
C THR A 67 -25.66 9.95 -11.34
N THR A 68 -25.90 10.95 -10.50
CA THR A 68 -27.27 11.36 -10.10
C THR A 68 -28.20 11.73 -11.27
N SER A 69 -27.67 12.26 -12.38
CA SER A 69 -28.45 12.65 -13.56
C SER A 69 -28.49 11.62 -14.70
N PHE A 70 -27.85 10.46 -14.54
CA PHE A 70 -27.80 9.44 -15.58
C PHE A 70 -29.17 8.77 -15.77
N ASN A 71 -29.64 8.69 -17.02
CA ASN A 71 -30.93 8.06 -17.36
C ASN A 71 -30.99 7.64 -18.85
N GLN A 72 -29.89 7.18 -19.44
CA GLN A 72 -29.85 6.75 -20.86
C GLN A 72 -30.32 5.31 -21.03
N PRO A 73 -30.94 4.96 -22.18
CA PRO A 73 -31.37 3.59 -22.47
C PRO A 73 -30.16 2.66 -22.59
N LEU A 74 -30.27 1.47 -21.98
CA LEU A 74 -29.24 0.44 -21.98
C LEU A 74 -29.81 -0.95 -22.34
N ASP A 75 -31.07 -1.01 -22.77
CA ASP A 75 -31.80 -2.26 -23.04
C ASP A 75 -31.23 -3.05 -24.24
N SER A 76 -30.46 -2.39 -25.11
CA SER A 76 -29.74 -2.96 -26.25
C SER A 76 -28.45 -3.69 -25.89
N TRP A 77 -27.94 -3.52 -24.66
CA TRP A 77 -26.67 -4.09 -24.24
C TRP A 77 -26.74 -5.60 -24.02
N ASP A 78 -25.79 -6.31 -24.61
CA ASP A 78 -25.57 -7.74 -24.34
C ASP A 78 -24.70 -7.89 -23.08
N VAL A 79 -25.36 -8.10 -21.94
CA VAL A 79 -24.70 -8.29 -20.63
C VAL A 79 -24.51 -9.76 -20.26
N SER A 80 -24.68 -10.69 -21.22
CA SER A 80 -24.67 -12.14 -20.94
C SER A 80 -23.33 -12.64 -20.38
N SER A 81 -22.22 -11.96 -20.64
CA SER A 81 -20.89 -12.29 -20.09
C SER A 81 -20.62 -11.73 -18.70
N VAL A 82 -21.48 -10.85 -18.18
CA VAL A 82 -21.23 -10.13 -16.93
C VAL A 82 -21.42 -11.06 -15.72
N THR A 83 -20.45 -11.04 -14.80
CA THR A 83 -20.50 -11.81 -13.55
C THR A 83 -20.70 -10.93 -12.31
N ASP A 84 -20.25 -9.66 -12.34
CA ASP A 84 -20.38 -8.71 -11.22
C ASP A 84 -21.00 -7.37 -11.67
N MET A 85 -22.17 -7.04 -11.12
CA MET A 85 -22.90 -5.77 -11.30
C MET A 85 -23.09 -5.03 -9.96
N SER A 86 -22.28 -5.34 -8.95
CA SER A 86 -22.44 -4.76 -7.62
C SER A 86 -22.35 -3.24 -7.65
N LEU A 87 -23.30 -2.58 -6.99
CA LEU A 87 -23.39 -1.12 -6.85
C LEU A 87 -23.41 -0.36 -8.18
N MET A 88 -23.73 -1.03 -9.31
CA MET A 88 -23.64 -0.45 -10.66
C MET A 88 -24.43 0.85 -10.80
N PHE A 89 -25.64 0.94 -10.23
CA PHE A 89 -26.51 2.12 -10.26
C PHE A 89 -26.76 2.70 -8.86
N ALA A 90 -25.89 2.41 -7.89
CA ALA A 90 -26.02 2.97 -6.55
C ALA A 90 -26.01 4.51 -6.62
N ASP A 91 -26.92 5.21 -5.95
CA ASP A 91 -27.06 6.67 -6.01
C ASP A 91 -27.31 7.28 -7.41
N ALA A 92 -27.63 6.48 -8.43
CA ALA A 92 -28.07 6.96 -9.74
C ALA A 92 -29.53 7.45 -9.66
N LYS A 93 -29.75 8.55 -8.94
CA LYS A 93 -31.07 9.02 -8.48
C LYS A 93 -32.10 9.23 -9.58
N SER A 94 -31.68 9.64 -10.78
CA SER A 94 -32.58 9.84 -11.93
C SER A 94 -32.77 8.60 -12.82
N PHE A 95 -32.02 7.53 -12.60
CA PHE A 95 -32.05 6.35 -13.48
C PHE A 95 -33.38 5.59 -13.34
N ASN A 96 -34.05 5.36 -14.46
CA ASN A 96 -35.33 4.65 -14.55
C ASN A 96 -35.57 4.05 -15.94
N GLN A 97 -34.54 3.48 -16.56
CA GLN A 97 -34.61 2.86 -17.90
C GLN A 97 -34.84 1.35 -17.83
N PRO A 98 -35.54 0.76 -18.82
CA PRO A 98 -35.87 -0.67 -18.79
C PRO A 98 -34.62 -1.54 -18.91
N LEU A 99 -34.55 -2.58 -18.07
CA LEU A 99 -33.45 -3.57 -18.07
C LEU A 99 -33.94 -5.02 -18.15
N ASN A 100 -35.25 -5.24 -18.32
CA ASN A 100 -35.86 -6.56 -18.24
C ASN A 100 -35.45 -7.51 -19.40
N SER A 101 -34.83 -6.97 -20.46
CA SER A 101 -34.29 -7.73 -21.61
C SER A 101 -32.91 -8.34 -21.34
N TRP A 102 -32.21 -7.90 -20.30
CA TRP A 102 -30.86 -8.36 -19.98
C TRP A 102 -30.83 -9.84 -19.59
N ASP A 103 -29.92 -10.59 -20.19
CA ASP A 103 -29.56 -11.93 -19.73
C ASP A 103 -28.54 -11.82 -18.59
N ILE A 104 -29.02 -11.94 -17.36
CA ILE A 104 -28.18 -11.92 -16.15
C ILE A 104 -27.82 -13.33 -15.65
N SER A 105 -27.99 -14.37 -16.47
CA SER A 105 -27.84 -15.76 -16.01
C SER A 105 -26.44 -16.12 -15.52
N ASN A 106 -25.40 -15.36 -15.91
CA ASN A 106 -24.03 -15.52 -15.42
C ASN A 106 -23.68 -14.61 -14.23
N VAL A 107 -24.58 -13.70 -13.84
CA VAL A 107 -24.32 -12.76 -12.74
C VAL A 107 -24.38 -13.49 -11.40
N THR A 108 -23.33 -13.34 -10.60
CA THR A 108 -23.23 -13.92 -9.25
C THR A 108 -23.33 -12.86 -8.15
N ASN A 109 -23.01 -11.59 -8.47
CA ASN A 109 -22.99 -10.49 -7.52
C ASN A 109 -23.78 -9.27 -8.05
N MET A 110 -24.88 -8.92 -7.35
CA MET A 110 -25.71 -7.73 -7.58
C MET A 110 -25.89 -6.91 -6.29
N LYS A 111 -24.97 -7.06 -5.33
CA LYS A 111 -25.00 -6.33 -4.05
C LYS A 111 -25.20 -4.83 -4.30
N GLY A 112 -26.23 -4.24 -3.68
CA GLY A 112 -26.48 -2.80 -3.75
C GLY A 112 -26.70 -2.21 -5.13
N MET A 113 -26.99 -3.02 -6.17
CA MET A 113 -27.03 -2.56 -7.56
C MET A 113 -27.88 -1.30 -7.78
N PHE A 114 -29.01 -1.17 -7.09
CA PHE A 114 -29.93 -0.02 -7.15
C PHE A 114 -30.09 0.71 -5.79
N ALA A 115 -29.11 0.58 -4.89
CA ALA A 115 -29.16 1.27 -3.59
C ALA A 115 -29.26 2.79 -3.81
N HIS A 116 -30.20 3.46 -3.16
CA HIS A 116 -30.47 4.90 -3.31
C HIS A 116 -30.83 5.36 -4.74
N ALA A 117 -31.15 4.45 -5.67
CA ALA A 117 -31.69 4.79 -6.99
C ALA A 117 -33.16 5.21 -6.88
N THR A 118 -33.40 6.39 -6.31
CA THR A 118 -34.73 6.81 -5.82
C THR A 118 -35.82 6.88 -6.88
N SER A 119 -35.48 7.04 -8.17
CA SER A 119 -36.47 7.07 -9.27
C SER A 119 -36.71 5.71 -9.94
N PHE A 120 -35.89 4.70 -9.65
CA PHE A 120 -35.93 3.44 -10.37
C PHE A 120 -37.18 2.63 -10.01
N ASN A 121 -37.98 2.28 -11.01
CA ASN A 121 -39.21 1.49 -10.85
C ASN A 121 -39.54 0.66 -12.11
N GLN A 122 -38.52 0.05 -12.72
CA GLN A 122 -38.67 -0.77 -13.94
C GLN A 122 -38.78 -2.26 -13.63
N PRO A 123 -39.52 -3.04 -14.43
CA PRO A 123 -39.73 -4.47 -14.18
C PRO A 123 -38.42 -5.26 -14.32
N LEU A 124 -38.23 -6.24 -13.43
CA LEU A 124 -37.05 -7.13 -13.41
C LEU A 124 -37.42 -8.62 -13.21
N ASN A 125 -38.71 -8.96 -13.22
CA ASN A 125 -39.20 -10.29 -12.83
C ASN A 125 -38.82 -11.40 -13.84
N ASN A 126 -38.32 -11.06 -15.04
CA ASN A 126 -37.88 -12.04 -16.03
C ASN A 126 -36.41 -12.44 -15.88
N TRP A 127 -35.67 -11.78 -14.99
CA TRP A 127 -34.27 -12.09 -14.75
C TRP A 127 -34.08 -13.49 -14.17
N ASN A 128 -33.15 -14.26 -14.74
CA ASN A 128 -32.74 -15.54 -14.20
C ASN A 128 -31.71 -15.35 -13.07
N THR A 129 -32.19 -15.22 -11.84
CA THR A 129 -31.33 -15.00 -10.66
C THR A 129 -30.73 -16.28 -10.06
N SER A 130 -30.86 -17.44 -10.72
CA SER A 130 -30.48 -18.74 -10.13
C SER A 130 -28.98 -18.91 -9.84
N ASN A 131 -28.13 -18.05 -10.38
CA ASN A 131 -26.69 -17.98 -10.10
C ASN A 131 -26.27 -16.86 -9.15
N VAL A 132 -27.20 -15.99 -8.75
CA VAL A 132 -26.94 -14.86 -7.85
C VAL A 132 -26.71 -15.37 -6.44
N ALA A 133 -25.54 -15.07 -5.88
CA ALA A 133 -25.15 -15.40 -4.52
C ALA A 133 -25.18 -14.17 -3.59
N GLU A 134 -24.80 -13.00 -4.10
CA GLU A 134 -24.70 -11.75 -3.34
C GLU A 134 -25.72 -10.72 -3.83
N ILE A 135 -26.71 -10.39 -3.00
CA ILE A 135 -27.80 -9.45 -3.34
C ILE A 135 -28.14 -8.46 -2.21
N ARG A 136 -27.34 -8.47 -1.12
CA ARG A 136 -27.51 -7.58 0.03
C ARG A 136 -27.76 -6.14 -0.42
N GLY A 137 -28.80 -5.52 0.12
CA GLY A 137 -29.09 -4.11 -0.11
C GLY A 137 -29.40 -3.71 -1.55
N ILE A 138 -29.72 -4.64 -2.46
CA ILE A 138 -29.92 -4.33 -3.89
C ILE A 138 -30.90 -3.16 -4.15
N PHE A 139 -31.96 -2.99 -3.33
CA PHE A 139 -32.93 -1.90 -3.42
C PHE A 139 -32.99 -1.04 -2.15
N MET A 140 -31.91 -1.02 -1.35
CA MET A 140 -31.85 -0.20 -0.13
C MET A 140 -32.13 1.27 -0.48
N SER A 141 -33.13 1.87 0.16
CA SER A 141 -33.59 3.24 -0.09
C SER A 141 -33.97 3.56 -1.54
N ALA A 142 -34.31 2.54 -2.36
CA ALA A 142 -34.90 2.74 -3.69
C ALA A 142 -36.39 3.11 -3.53
N THR A 143 -36.67 4.33 -3.08
CA THR A 143 -37.98 4.75 -2.58
C THR A 143 -39.14 4.61 -3.57
N SER A 144 -38.89 4.69 -4.88
CA SER A 144 -39.93 4.50 -5.92
C SER A 144 -40.18 3.05 -6.31
N PHE A 145 -39.27 2.12 -5.99
CA PHE A 145 -39.31 0.76 -6.51
C PHE A 145 -40.47 -0.06 -5.91
N ASN A 146 -41.35 -0.58 -6.76
CA ASN A 146 -42.48 -1.42 -6.35
C ASN A 146 -42.88 -2.42 -7.45
N GLN A 147 -41.90 -3.08 -8.08
CA GLN A 147 -42.12 -4.06 -9.14
C GLN A 147 -42.09 -5.50 -8.61
N PRO A 148 -42.86 -6.43 -9.21
CA PRO A 148 -42.90 -7.82 -8.76
C PRO A 148 -41.55 -8.52 -8.93
N LEU A 149 -41.19 -9.36 -7.96
CA LEU A 149 -39.95 -10.14 -7.91
C LEU A 149 -40.21 -11.62 -7.52
N ASP A 150 -41.46 -12.07 -7.62
CA ASP A 150 -41.92 -13.39 -7.18
C ASP A 150 -41.29 -14.56 -7.95
N LYS A 151 -40.72 -14.31 -9.14
CA LYS A 151 -40.03 -15.32 -9.96
C LYS A 151 -38.55 -15.45 -9.68
N TRP A 152 -37.98 -14.56 -8.86
CA TRP A 152 -36.56 -14.62 -8.54
C TRP A 152 -36.24 -15.90 -7.76
N ASN A 153 -35.27 -16.65 -8.26
CA ASN A 153 -34.68 -17.77 -7.53
C ASN A 153 -33.58 -17.23 -6.61
N VAL A 154 -33.85 -17.26 -5.31
CA VAL A 154 -32.93 -16.79 -4.26
C VAL A 154 -32.30 -17.96 -3.48
N SER A 155 -32.36 -19.18 -4.00
CA SER A 155 -31.90 -20.38 -3.27
C SER A 155 -30.38 -20.44 -3.04
N LYS A 156 -29.60 -19.64 -3.79
CA LYS A 156 -28.15 -19.45 -3.60
C LYS A 156 -27.81 -18.19 -2.79
N VAL A 157 -28.79 -17.34 -2.49
CA VAL A 157 -28.58 -16.10 -1.73
C VAL A 157 -28.43 -16.43 -0.25
N MET A 158 -27.33 -15.99 0.34
CA MET A 158 -27.01 -16.28 1.73
C MET A 158 -27.09 -15.06 2.66
N ASP A 159 -27.02 -13.84 2.11
CA ASP A 159 -27.24 -12.57 2.81
C ASP A 159 -28.30 -11.72 2.09
N MET A 160 -29.48 -11.63 2.71
CA MET A 160 -30.63 -10.81 2.34
C MET A 160 -30.75 -9.53 3.14
N ALA A 161 -29.76 -9.19 3.96
CA ALA A 161 -29.84 -7.99 4.77
C ALA A 161 -30.01 -6.73 3.91
N LEU A 162 -30.79 -5.79 4.43
CA LEU A 162 -31.04 -4.48 3.84
C LEU A 162 -31.69 -4.44 2.45
N ILE A 163 -32.07 -5.58 1.83
CA ILE A 163 -32.55 -5.61 0.42
C ILE A 163 -33.59 -4.51 0.14
N PHE A 164 -34.57 -4.32 1.01
CA PHE A 164 -35.65 -3.32 0.87
C PHE A 164 -35.66 -2.31 2.04
N LYS A 165 -34.57 -2.19 2.79
CA LYS A 165 -34.50 -1.22 3.88
C LYS A 165 -34.76 0.18 3.32
N ASP A 166 -35.66 0.94 3.95
CA ASP A 166 -36.09 2.27 3.51
C ASP A 166 -36.67 2.34 2.08
N ALA A 167 -37.02 1.20 1.46
CA ALA A 167 -37.75 1.18 0.19
C ALA A 167 -39.24 1.45 0.45
N THR A 168 -39.57 2.72 0.68
CA THR A 168 -40.85 3.17 1.25
C THR A 168 -42.09 2.79 0.44
N ASN A 169 -41.97 2.58 -0.87
CA ASN A 169 -43.10 2.17 -1.71
C ASN A 169 -43.16 0.65 -1.98
N PHE A 170 -42.15 -0.12 -1.57
CA PHE A 170 -42.09 -1.54 -1.90
C PHE A 170 -43.09 -2.35 -1.07
N ASN A 171 -44.09 -2.95 -1.73
CA ASN A 171 -45.13 -3.76 -1.10
C ASN A 171 -45.55 -4.93 -2.01
N GLN A 172 -44.60 -5.80 -2.34
CA GLN A 172 -44.81 -6.94 -3.25
C GLN A 172 -44.82 -8.28 -2.48
N ASN A 173 -45.53 -9.26 -3.03
CA ASN A 173 -45.57 -10.60 -2.46
C ASN A 173 -44.28 -11.38 -2.77
N LEU A 174 -43.59 -11.84 -1.73
CA LEU A 174 -42.34 -12.61 -1.81
C LEU A 174 -42.44 -14.00 -1.17
N GLU A 175 -43.66 -14.52 -0.95
CA GLU A 175 -43.87 -15.83 -0.31
C GLU A 175 -43.27 -17.00 -1.11
N SER A 176 -43.15 -16.84 -2.44
CA SER A 176 -42.58 -17.84 -3.36
C SER A 176 -41.07 -18.03 -3.23
N TRP A 177 -40.38 -17.11 -2.55
CA TRP A 177 -38.93 -17.19 -2.40
C TRP A 177 -38.52 -18.41 -1.57
N ASN A 178 -37.76 -19.32 -2.19
CA ASN A 178 -37.12 -20.43 -1.48
C ASN A 178 -35.91 -19.91 -0.70
N VAL A 179 -36.15 -19.40 0.50
CA VAL A 179 -35.12 -18.76 1.32
C VAL A 179 -34.36 -19.80 2.13
N LYS A 180 -33.09 -20.01 1.75
CA LYS A 180 -32.05 -20.64 2.60
C LYS A 180 -31.12 -19.60 3.22
N ALA A 181 -31.47 -18.31 3.07
CA ALA A 181 -30.61 -17.20 3.45
C ALA A 181 -30.31 -17.25 4.95
N ILE A 182 -29.04 -17.03 5.25
CA ILE A 182 -28.53 -17.13 6.60
C ILE A 182 -28.76 -15.78 7.30
N SER A 183 -28.58 -14.62 6.65
CA SER A 183 -28.96 -13.31 7.22
C SER A 183 -30.08 -12.61 6.45
N ALA A 184 -31.09 -12.07 7.14
CA ALA A 184 -32.12 -11.17 6.59
C ALA A 184 -32.26 -9.88 7.43
N LYS A 185 -31.19 -9.51 8.13
CA LYS A 185 -31.18 -8.39 9.08
C LYS A 185 -31.65 -7.09 8.41
N ASP A 186 -32.60 -6.41 9.03
CA ASP A 186 -33.14 -5.12 8.59
C ASP A 186 -33.70 -5.14 7.15
N MET A 187 -33.95 -6.32 6.55
CA MET A 187 -34.33 -6.44 5.13
C MET A 187 -35.53 -5.57 4.74
N PHE A 188 -36.52 -5.46 5.64
CA PHE A 188 -37.76 -4.71 5.45
C PHE A 188 -37.89 -3.52 6.40
N GLU A 189 -36.83 -3.16 7.12
CA GLU A 189 -36.84 -2.01 8.04
C GLU A 189 -37.25 -0.74 7.29
N SER A 190 -38.28 -0.03 7.77
CA SER A 190 -38.82 1.18 7.14
C SER A 190 -39.26 1.02 5.67
N SER A 191 -39.55 -0.20 5.22
CA SER A 191 -40.09 -0.47 3.89
C SER A 191 -41.61 -0.22 3.81
N GLY A 192 -42.16 -0.20 2.59
CA GLY A 192 -43.61 -0.10 2.35
C GLY A 192 -44.41 -1.38 2.59
N MET A 193 -43.77 -2.45 3.07
CA MET A 193 -44.38 -3.77 3.21
C MET A 193 -45.53 -3.77 4.22
N GLN A 194 -46.71 -4.18 3.77
CA GLN A 194 -47.89 -4.31 4.64
C GLN A 194 -47.95 -5.68 5.33
N SER A 195 -47.40 -6.72 4.69
CA SER A 195 -47.33 -8.08 5.23
C SER A 195 -45.99 -8.72 4.90
N LEU A 196 -45.29 -9.20 5.93
CA LEU A 196 -43.99 -9.85 5.76
C LEU A 196 -44.18 -11.33 5.36
N PRO A 197 -43.32 -11.88 4.47
CA PRO A 197 -43.37 -13.29 4.10
C PRO A 197 -43.19 -14.22 5.30
N SER A 198 -43.80 -15.41 5.28
CA SER A 198 -43.78 -16.34 6.41
C SER A 198 -42.37 -16.84 6.77
N TRP A 199 -41.45 -16.82 5.79
CA TRP A 199 -40.06 -17.19 5.97
C TRP A 199 -39.22 -16.11 6.68
N PHE A 200 -39.64 -14.84 6.69
CA PHE A 200 -38.81 -13.72 7.15
C PHE A 200 -38.51 -13.76 8.65
N ASN A 201 -39.53 -14.05 9.47
CA ASN A 201 -39.39 -14.04 10.93
C ASN A 201 -38.63 -15.25 11.50
N LYS A 202 -38.08 -16.12 10.64
CA LYS A 202 -37.38 -17.33 11.09
C LYS A 202 -35.91 -17.08 11.47
N GLY A 203 -35.30 -15.93 11.15
CA GLY A 203 -33.90 -15.64 11.52
C GLY A 203 -32.89 -16.68 10.98
N PHE A 204 -31.63 -16.63 11.46
CA PHE A 204 -30.59 -17.58 11.10
C PHE A 204 -31.00 -19.01 11.51
N GLN A 205 -31.18 -19.91 10.55
CA GLN A 205 -31.58 -21.29 10.86
C GLN A 205 -30.35 -22.19 11.03
N LYS A 206 -30.28 -22.88 12.16
CA LYS A 206 -29.28 -23.93 12.40
C LYS A 206 -29.67 -25.18 11.62
N ILE A 207 -28.73 -25.74 10.85
CA ILE A 207 -28.87 -27.03 10.18
C ILE A 207 -28.13 -28.06 11.03
N ASN A 208 -28.85 -29.02 11.60
CA ASN A 208 -28.32 -30.00 12.55
C ASN A 208 -27.60 -29.36 13.75
N GLY A 209 -28.17 -28.26 14.28
CA GLY A 209 -27.65 -27.57 15.47
C GLY A 209 -26.48 -26.61 15.23
N LYS A 210 -26.01 -26.43 13.99
CA LYS A 210 -24.96 -25.45 13.63
C LYS A 210 -25.44 -24.48 12.55
N TYR A 211 -24.94 -23.25 12.59
CA TYR A 211 -24.96 -22.34 11.45
C TYR A 211 -23.94 -22.82 10.43
N LYS A 212 -24.30 -22.87 9.14
CA LYS A 212 -23.42 -23.38 8.07
C LYS A 212 -23.16 -22.30 7.03
N PRO A 213 -22.32 -21.28 7.32
CA PRO A 213 -21.95 -20.28 6.33
C PRO A 213 -21.28 -20.94 5.13
N THR A 214 -21.70 -20.56 3.92
CA THR A 214 -21.09 -21.00 2.66
C THR A 214 -20.34 -19.87 1.95
N SER A 215 -20.26 -18.68 2.57
CA SER A 215 -19.47 -17.55 2.07
C SER A 215 -18.80 -16.78 3.22
N PRO A 216 -17.68 -16.08 2.96
CA PRO A 216 -16.99 -15.28 3.96
C PRO A 216 -17.87 -14.17 4.56
N ILE A 217 -18.78 -13.60 3.76
CA ILE A 217 -19.70 -12.54 4.20
C ILE A 217 -20.66 -13.07 5.26
N VAL A 218 -21.23 -14.24 5.04
CA VAL A 218 -22.15 -14.86 5.98
C VAL A 218 -21.43 -15.24 7.27
N LEU A 219 -20.23 -15.80 7.15
CA LEU A 219 -19.38 -16.09 8.31
C LEU A 219 -19.13 -14.81 9.11
N LYS A 220 -18.80 -13.69 8.44
CA LYS A 220 -18.60 -12.40 9.10
C LYS A 220 -19.85 -11.92 9.83
N VAL A 221 -21.02 -12.01 9.23
CA VAL A 221 -22.27 -11.62 9.91
C VAL A 221 -22.50 -12.46 11.17
N LEU A 222 -22.36 -13.78 11.07
CA LEU A 222 -22.50 -14.68 12.23
C LEU A 222 -21.46 -14.42 13.30
N ALA A 223 -20.20 -14.18 12.91
CA ALA A 223 -19.09 -13.99 13.83
C ALA A 223 -19.13 -12.65 14.59
N PHE A 224 -19.85 -11.65 14.07
CA PHE A 224 -20.07 -10.36 14.72
C PHE A 224 -21.43 -10.26 15.43
N ASP A 225 -22.29 -11.25 15.31
CA ASP A 225 -23.51 -11.33 16.09
C ASP A 225 -23.16 -11.74 17.53
N GLU A 226 -23.55 -10.91 18.50
CA GLU A 226 -23.27 -11.14 19.93
C GLU A 226 -24.17 -12.26 20.50
N ASP A 227 -25.32 -12.52 19.87
CA ASP A 227 -26.22 -13.62 20.26
C ASP A 227 -25.80 -14.97 19.66
N VAL A 228 -24.83 -14.96 18.73
CA VAL A 228 -24.28 -16.16 18.12
C VAL A 228 -22.98 -16.55 18.83
N SER A 229 -23.00 -17.76 19.41
CA SER A 229 -21.77 -18.42 19.85
C SER A 229 -20.92 -18.82 18.66
N LEU A 230 -19.61 -18.50 18.68
CA LEU A 230 -18.70 -18.91 17.60
C LEU A 230 -18.60 -20.44 17.50
N ALA A 231 -18.81 -21.15 18.62
CA ALA A 231 -18.86 -22.61 18.63
C ALA A 231 -20.02 -23.16 17.78
N ASP A 232 -21.09 -22.39 17.56
CA ASP A 232 -22.25 -22.83 16.79
C ASP A 232 -22.08 -22.67 15.28
N ILE A 233 -20.93 -22.19 14.82
CA ILE A 233 -20.63 -21.95 13.41
C ILE A 233 -19.79 -23.09 12.85
N ASP A 234 -20.28 -23.72 11.78
CA ASP A 234 -19.59 -24.74 10.99
C ASP A 234 -18.86 -24.06 9.82
N THR A 235 -17.55 -23.90 9.95
CA THR A 235 -16.70 -23.20 8.98
C THR A 235 -16.15 -24.12 7.87
N SER A 236 -16.52 -25.41 7.86
CA SER A 236 -15.93 -26.40 6.95
C SER A 236 -16.08 -26.09 5.46
N ALA A 237 -17.07 -25.27 5.08
CA ALA A 237 -17.30 -24.85 3.69
C ALA A 237 -16.55 -23.57 3.29
N ILE A 238 -15.82 -22.93 4.21
CA ILE A 238 -15.21 -21.62 3.98
C ILE A 238 -13.77 -21.77 3.50
N THR A 239 -13.44 -21.12 2.40
CA THR A 239 -12.10 -21.12 1.80
C THR A 239 -11.33 -19.80 1.98
N ASN A 240 -12.02 -18.74 2.37
CA ASN A 240 -11.44 -17.40 2.58
C ASN A 240 -11.95 -16.82 3.91
N MET A 241 -11.03 -16.50 4.80
CA MET A 241 -11.30 -15.84 6.09
C MET A 241 -10.57 -14.50 6.21
N SER A 242 -10.17 -13.93 5.07
CA SER A 242 -9.50 -12.63 5.02
C SER A 242 -10.35 -11.56 5.71
N GLU A 243 -9.69 -10.74 6.53
CA GLU A 243 -10.29 -9.64 7.27
C GLU A 243 -11.52 -10.00 8.14
N LEU A 244 -11.69 -11.27 8.51
CA LEU A 244 -12.89 -11.73 9.21
C LEU A 244 -13.10 -11.01 10.54
N PHE A 245 -12.06 -10.86 11.35
CA PHE A 245 -12.07 -10.15 12.63
C PHE A 245 -11.18 -8.89 12.62
N LYS A 246 -10.89 -8.34 11.43
CA LYS A 246 -10.16 -7.09 11.30
C LYS A 246 -10.85 -5.97 12.09
N GLU A 247 -10.07 -5.28 12.92
CA GLU A 247 -10.49 -4.21 13.83
C GLU A 247 -11.59 -4.63 14.83
N SER A 248 -11.75 -5.94 15.06
CA SER A 248 -12.81 -6.45 15.92
C SER A 248 -12.68 -5.95 17.35
N LYS A 249 -13.78 -5.41 17.87
CA LYS A 249 -13.97 -5.01 19.27
C LYS A 249 -14.47 -6.17 20.14
N ARG A 250 -14.72 -7.35 19.55
CA ARG A 250 -15.20 -8.55 20.25
C ARG A 250 -14.22 -8.90 21.36
N LYS A 251 -14.74 -9.21 22.55
CA LYS A 251 -13.92 -9.61 23.72
C LYS A 251 -13.95 -11.11 23.96
N ASP A 252 -15.11 -11.71 23.73
CA ASP A 252 -15.30 -13.15 23.87
C ASP A 252 -15.21 -13.83 22.52
N PHE A 253 -14.13 -14.58 22.32
CA PHE A 253 -13.90 -15.39 21.13
C PHE A 253 -14.03 -16.89 21.42
N SER A 254 -14.62 -17.27 22.56
CA SER A 254 -14.80 -18.67 22.92
C SER A 254 -15.58 -19.44 21.84
N GLY A 255 -15.14 -20.66 21.56
CA GLY A 255 -15.69 -21.51 20.50
C GLY A 255 -14.95 -21.39 19.17
N ILE A 256 -14.12 -20.37 18.95
CA ILE A 256 -13.35 -20.22 17.71
C ILE A 256 -12.32 -21.35 17.53
N GLU A 257 -11.85 -21.93 18.63
CA GLU A 257 -10.94 -23.08 18.65
C GLU A 257 -11.57 -24.36 18.05
N THR A 258 -12.90 -24.38 17.90
CA THR A 258 -13.66 -25.51 17.34
C THR A 258 -13.87 -25.45 15.83
N TRP A 259 -13.43 -24.35 15.20
CA TRP A 259 -13.60 -24.15 13.76
C TRP A 259 -12.76 -25.11 12.93
N ASP A 260 -13.39 -25.67 11.90
CA ASP A 260 -12.70 -26.39 10.83
C ASP A 260 -12.20 -25.37 9.80
N VAL A 261 -10.88 -25.19 9.75
CA VAL A 261 -10.21 -24.27 8.82
C VAL A 261 -9.39 -25.01 7.75
N SER A 262 -9.54 -26.33 7.64
CA SER A 262 -8.72 -27.17 6.74
C SER A 262 -8.87 -26.82 5.25
N ASN A 263 -10.00 -26.22 4.86
CA ASN A 263 -10.27 -25.76 3.50
C ASN A 263 -9.89 -24.28 3.27
N VAL A 264 -9.44 -23.55 4.29
CA VAL A 264 -9.11 -22.13 4.18
C VAL A 264 -7.76 -21.96 3.48
N THR A 265 -7.74 -21.10 2.47
CA THR A 265 -6.56 -20.78 1.64
C THR A 265 -6.03 -19.36 1.91
N ASP A 266 -6.88 -18.46 2.40
CA ASP A 266 -6.56 -17.06 2.66
C ASP A 266 -7.01 -16.65 4.07
N MET A 267 -6.05 -16.29 4.91
CA MET A 267 -6.25 -15.75 6.27
C MET A 267 -5.65 -14.35 6.42
N SER A 268 -5.43 -13.64 5.31
CA SER A 268 -4.83 -12.31 5.32
C SER A 268 -5.64 -11.34 6.18
N SER A 269 -4.95 -10.59 7.06
CA SER A 269 -5.54 -9.62 7.98
C SER A 269 -6.68 -10.16 8.87
N MET A 270 -6.82 -11.47 9.06
CA MET A 270 -7.97 -12.08 9.76
C MET A 270 -8.18 -11.48 11.16
N PHE A 271 -7.11 -11.22 11.92
CA PHE A 271 -7.13 -10.63 13.27
C PHE A 271 -6.37 -9.30 13.34
N GLU A 272 -6.20 -8.61 12.22
CA GLU A 272 -5.55 -7.30 12.18
C GLU A 272 -6.27 -6.32 13.12
N ASN A 273 -5.55 -5.63 14.01
CA ASN A 273 -6.08 -4.72 15.02
C ASN A 273 -7.15 -5.33 15.97
N ALA A 274 -7.25 -6.66 16.07
CA ALA A 274 -8.10 -7.33 17.06
C ALA A 274 -7.44 -7.31 18.46
N GLU A 275 -7.41 -6.15 19.10
CA GLU A 275 -6.59 -5.88 20.29
C GLU A 275 -6.85 -6.82 21.47
N TYR A 276 -8.06 -7.38 21.60
CA TYR A 276 -8.47 -8.29 22.67
C TYR A 276 -8.33 -9.78 22.33
N PHE A 277 -7.95 -10.13 21.10
CA PHE A 277 -7.87 -11.51 20.65
C PHE A 277 -6.69 -12.25 21.32
N ASN A 278 -6.97 -13.39 21.97
CA ASN A 278 -5.96 -14.23 22.61
C ASN A 278 -6.44 -15.69 22.83
N GLN A 279 -7.19 -16.26 21.88
CA GLN A 279 -7.71 -17.65 21.99
C GLN A 279 -6.74 -18.68 21.42
N PRO A 280 -6.71 -19.92 21.96
CA PRO A 280 -5.85 -20.98 21.45
C PRO A 280 -6.27 -21.37 20.02
N LEU A 281 -5.29 -21.43 19.12
CA LEU A 281 -5.47 -21.80 17.71
C LEU A 281 -4.59 -22.98 17.29
N ASP A 282 -3.91 -23.64 18.23
CA ASP A 282 -2.92 -24.67 17.98
C ASP A 282 -3.49 -25.94 17.31
N ASN A 283 -4.80 -26.15 17.45
CA ASN A 283 -5.54 -27.27 16.84
C ASN A 283 -5.99 -27.00 15.39
N TRP A 284 -5.79 -25.79 14.87
CA TRP A 284 -6.19 -25.46 13.50
C TRP A 284 -5.29 -26.14 12.47
N ASP A 285 -5.90 -26.80 11.49
CA ASP A 285 -5.22 -27.29 10.30
C ASP A 285 -5.09 -26.17 9.27
N VAL A 286 -3.95 -25.49 9.26
CA VAL A 286 -3.63 -24.39 8.33
C VAL A 286 -2.84 -24.85 7.11
N SER A 287 -2.77 -26.15 6.83
CA SER A 287 -1.91 -26.70 5.77
C SER A 287 -2.29 -26.27 4.35
N SER A 288 -3.54 -25.86 4.14
CA SER A 288 -4.07 -25.33 2.87
C SER A 288 -3.86 -23.81 2.70
N VAL A 289 -3.43 -23.09 3.75
CA VAL A 289 -3.30 -21.63 3.72
C VAL A 289 -2.07 -21.23 2.91
N THR A 290 -2.25 -20.32 1.96
CA THR A 290 -1.17 -19.75 1.13
C THR A 290 -0.84 -18.30 1.47
N ASP A 291 -1.81 -17.57 2.04
CA ASP A 291 -1.67 -16.15 2.42
C ASP A 291 -1.98 -15.93 3.90
N MET A 292 -0.98 -15.44 4.65
CA MET A 292 -1.07 -15.03 6.05
C MET A 292 -0.62 -13.57 6.28
N ASN A 293 -0.63 -12.76 5.22
CA ASN A 293 -0.26 -11.35 5.28
C ASN A 293 -1.03 -10.65 6.40
N SER A 294 -0.34 -9.95 7.29
CA SER A 294 -0.92 -9.13 8.37
C SER A 294 -1.89 -9.86 9.31
N MET A 295 -1.93 -11.20 9.34
CA MET A 295 -2.96 -11.97 10.06
C MET A 295 -3.16 -11.55 11.53
N PHE A 296 -2.08 -11.26 12.25
CA PHE A 296 -2.08 -10.80 13.66
C PHE A 296 -1.48 -9.40 13.83
N MET A 297 -1.44 -8.58 12.77
CA MET A 297 -0.93 -7.23 12.85
C MET A 297 -1.68 -6.43 13.93
N SER A 298 -0.97 -5.84 14.88
CA SER A 298 -1.52 -5.08 16.01
C SER A 298 -2.51 -5.85 16.90
N ALA A 299 -2.50 -7.18 16.89
CA ALA A 299 -3.22 -8.03 17.85
C ALA A 299 -2.48 -7.99 19.21
N LYS A 300 -2.55 -6.85 19.90
CA LYS A 300 -1.68 -6.50 21.04
C LYS A 300 -1.68 -7.52 22.18
N SER A 301 -2.81 -8.18 22.44
CA SER A 301 -2.95 -9.18 23.51
C SER A 301 -2.58 -10.61 23.10
N PHE A 302 -2.40 -10.87 21.80
CA PHE A 302 -2.21 -12.21 21.29
C PHE A 302 -0.85 -12.81 21.71
N ASN A 303 -0.88 -13.96 22.37
CA ASN A 303 0.30 -14.69 22.82
C ASN A 303 0.06 -16.20 22.94
N GLN A 304 -0.67 -16.79 21.99
CA GLN A 304 -1.04 -18.21 21.99
C GLN A 304 -0.10 -19.06 21.13
N PRO A 305 0.12 -20.35 21.48
CA PRO A 305 1.08 -21.19 20.78
C PRO A 305 0.64 -21.48 19.34
N LEU A 306 1.58 -21.36 18.40
CA LEU A 306 1.37 -21.62 16.97
C LEU A 306 2.38 -22.60 16.37
N ASN A 307 3.30 -23.14 17.18
CA ASN A 307 4.45 -23.92 16.69
C ASN A 307 4.05 -25.24 16.00
N ASN A 308 2.81 -25.71 16.15
CA ASN A 308 2.33 -26.94 15.52
C ASN A 308 1.68 -26.71 14.14
N TRP A 309 1.52 -25.45 13.71
CA TRP A 309 0.98 -25.13 12.40
C TRP A 309 1.89 -25.60 11.26
N ASN A 310 1.30 -26.25 10.26
CA ASN A 310 1.96 -26.56 9.01
C ASN A 310 1.83 -25.36 8.05
N VAL A 311 2.88 -24.53 7.99
CA VAL A 311 2.92 -23.32 7.13
C VAL A 311 3.69 -23.52 5.81
N SER A 312 3.98 -24.76 5.42
CA SER A 312 4.80 -25.07 4.24
C SER A 312 4.23 -24.58 2.90
N SER A 313 2.91 -24.36 2.84
CA SER A 313 2.19 -23.83 1.67
C SER A 313 2.16 -22.29 1.62
N VAL A 314 2.54 -21.60 2.70
CA VAL A 314 2.44 -20.13 2.81
C VAL A 314 3.56 -19.46 2.00
N THR A 315 3.18 -18.50 1.15
CA THR A 315 4.13 -17.74 0.32
C THR A 315 4.31 -16.28 0.77
N ASP A 316 3.29 -15.70 1.41
CA ASP A 316 3.32 -14.32 1.95
C ASP A 316 3.07 -14.31 3.47
N MET A 317 4.04 -13.77 4.23
CA MET A 317 3.97 -13.55 5.68
C MET A 317 4.30 -12.09 6.06
N GLN A 318 4.21 -11.15 5.11
CA GLN A 318 4.44 -9.74 5.40
C GLN A 318 3.55 -9.27 6.54
N CYS A 319 4.12 -8.47 7.44
CA CYS A 319 3.42 -7.87 8.58
C CYS A 319 2.69 -8.86 9.53
N MET A 320 2.88 -10.18 9.42
CA MET A 320 2.05 -11.19 10.10
C MET A 320 1.86 -10.92 11.59
N PHE A 321 2.90 -10.51 12.31
CA PHE A 321 2.86 -10.16 13.74
C PHE A 321 3.16 -8.68 14.01
N ALA A 322 3.21 -7.82 13.00
CA ALA A 322 3.65 -6.43 13.18
C ALA A 322 2.82 -5.72 14.26
N GLY A 323 3.44 -5.24 15.34
CA GLY A 323 2.75 -4.56 16.44
C GLY A 323 2.02 -5.48 17.44
N ALA A 324 2.13 -6.81 17.32
CA ALA A 324 1.60 -7.76 18.31
C ALA A 324 2.48 -7.78 19.58
N THR A 325 2.43 -6.71 20.37
CA THR A 325 3.40 -6.42 21.43
C THR A 325 3.58 -7.51 22.48
N SER A 326 2.54 -8.32 22.77
CA SER A 326 2.60 -9.38 23.77
C SER A 326 3.12 -10.72 23.24
N PHE A 327 3.24 -10.88 21.93
CA PHE A 327 3.56 -12.17 21.32
C PHE A 327 5.00 -12.60 21.62
N ASN A 328 5.16 -13.81 22.19
CA ASN A 328 6.47 -14.39 22.52
C ASN A 328 6.43 -15.93 22.52
N GLN A 329 5.78 -16.53 21.50
CA GLN A 329 5.63 -17.99 21.39
C GLN A 329 6.61 -18.59 20.38
N PRO A 330 7.07 -19.85 20.58
CA PRO A 330 8.03 -20.49 19.69
C PRO A 330 7.44 -20.74 18.30
N LEU A 331 8.27 -20.59 17.27
CA LEU A 331 7.95 -20.79 15.85
C LEU A 331 9.01 -21.64 15.13
N ASP A 332 9.89 -22.32 15.87
CA ASP A 332 11.07 -22.99 15.34
C ASP A 332 10.78 -24.26 14.53
N LYS A 333 9.54 -24.76 14.56
CA LYS A 333 9.07 -25.91 13.77
C LYS A 333 8.47 -25.52 12.42
N TRP A 334 8.25 -24.23 12.16
CA TRP A 334 7.67 -23.78 10.90
C TRP A 334 8.62 -24.03 9.73
N ASP A 335 8.09 -24.64 8.67
CA ASP A 335 8.74 -24.72 7.37
C ASP A 335 8.38 -23.47 6.55
N VAL A 336 9.30 -22.51 6.53
CA VAL A 336 9.14 -21.24 5.80
C VAL A 336 9.85 -21.24 4.44
N SER A 337 10.23 -22.41 3.91
CA SER A 337 11.03 -22.52 2.68
C SER A 337 10.32 -22.01 1.42
N SER A 338 8.99 -21.94 1.43
CA SER A 338 8.15 -21.40 0.35
C SER A 338 7.93 -19.89 0.42
N VAL A 339 8.27 -19.25 1.54
CA VAL A 339 8.00 -17.82 1.77
C VAL A 339 8.97 -16.96 0.97
N THR A 340 8.45 -15.99 0.22
CA THR A 340 9.26 -15.07 -0.60
C THR A 340 9.42 -13.68 -0.01
N ASP A 341 8.48 -13.23 0.84
CA ASP A 341 8.52 -11.92 1.49
C ASP A 341 8.19 -12.03 3.00
N MET A 342 9.09 -11.48 3.83
CA MET A 342 8.97 -11.42 5.30
C MET A 342 9.05 -9.97 5.81
N GLY A 343 8.78 -8.99 4.94
CA GLY A 343 8.77 -7.58 5.27
C GLY A 343 7.92 -7.28 6.50
N LEU A 344 8.49 -6.54 7.46
CA LEU A 344 7.83 -6.09 8.69
C LEU A 344 7.23 -7.20 9.58
N MET A 345 7.48 -8.49 9.32
CA MET A 345 6.80 -9.62 9.99
C MET A 345 6.80 -9.52 11.52
N PHE A 346 7.92 -9.11 12.13
CA PHE A 346 8.07 -8.89 13.57
C PHE A 346 8.30 -7.41 13.95
N SER A 347 7.88 -6.47 13.09
CA SER A 347 8.04 -5.04 13.36
C SER A 347 7.21 -4.62 14.57
N GLY A 348 7.83 -4.14 15.65
CA GLY A 348 7.16 -3.69 16.86
C GLY A 348 6.69 -4.80 17.80
N VAL A 349 7.16 -6.05 17.60
CA VAL A 349 6.88 -7.17 18.50
C VAL A 349 7.82 -7.09 19.71
N GLU A 350 7.49 -6.21 20.66
CA GLU A 350 8.43 -5.77 21.70
C GLU A 350 8.96 -6.90 22.60
N ASN A 351 8.15 -7.92 22.90
CA ASN A 351 8.48 -9.00 23.82
C ASN A 351 9.07 -10.26 23.16
N PHE A 352 9.05 -10.36 21.83
CA PHE A 352 9.44 -11.58 21.12
C PHE A 352 10.94 -11.85 21.22
N ASN A 353 11.31 -13.03 21.73
CA ASN A 353 12.70 -13.47 21.84
C ASN A 353 12.84 -15.00 21.67
N GLN A 354 12.19 -15.57 20.65
CA GLN A 354 12.14 -17.02 20.40
C GLN A 354 13.07 -17.44 19.25
N PRO A 355 13.63 -18.67 19.28
CA PRO A 355 14.64 -19.09 18.32
C PRO A 355 14.07 -19.26 16.91
N LEU A 356 14.75 -18.66 15.92
CA LEU A 356 14.38 -18.73 14.48
C LEU A 356 15.51 -19.30 13.60
N ASN A 357 16.65 -19.69 14.18
CA ASN A 357 17.86 -20.06 13.44
C ASN A 357 17.74 -21.34 12.60
N LYS A 358 16.65 -22.10 12.78
CA LYS A 358 16.35 -23.34 12.02
C LYS A 358 15.57 -23.07 10.72
N TRP A 359 15.03 -21.87 10.56
CA TRP A 359 14.26 -21.51 9.37
C TRP A 359 15.11 -21.55 8.11
N ASN A 360 14.57 -22.15 7.05
CA ASN A 360 15.13 -22.08 5.72
C ASN A 360 14.59 -20.83 5.01
N VAL A 361 15.39 -19.76 4.98
CA VAL A 361 15.02 -18.47 4.35
C VAL A 361 15.61 -18.29 2.95
N SER A 362 16.11 -19.35 2.30
CA SER A 362 16.80 -19.25 1.02
C SER A 362 15.96 -18.68 -0.11
N SER A 363 14.62 -18.77 -0.02
CA SER A 363 13.68 -18.25 -1.03
C SER A 363 13.29 -16.78 -0.81
N VAL A 364 13.64 -16.21 0.34
CA VAL A 364 13.20 -14.86 0.73
C VAL A 364 13.96 -13.79 -0.07
N THR A 365 13.22 -12.83 -0.62
CA THR A 365 13.76 -11.70 -1.38
C THR A 365 13.62 -10.35 -0.64
N GLY A 366 12.56 -10.21 0.17
CA GLY A 366 12.28 -9.04 1.01
C GLY A 366 12.36 -9.32 2.52
N MET A 367 13.16 -8.54 3.24
CA MET A 367 13.26 -8.55 4.72
C MET A 367 13.21 -7.14 5.31
N THR A 368 12.64 -6.18 4.58
CA THR A 368 12.57 -4.78 5.02
C THR A 368 11.87 -4.67 6.37
N GLY A 369 12.58 -4.13 7.37
CA GLY A 369 12.04 -3.87 8.70
C GLY A 369 11.58 -5.12 9.47
N MET A 370 12.02 -6.33 9.11
CA MET A 370 11.53 -7.58 9.70
C MET A 370 11.53 -7.58 11.24
N PHE A 371 12.58 -7.04 11.88
CA PHE A 371 12.71 -6.91 13.34
C PHE A 371 12.76 -5.45 13.82
N LYS A 372 12.22 -4.52 13.03
CA LYS A 372 12.18 -3.10 13.41
C LYS A 372 11.44 -2.97 14.75
N ARG A 373 12.01 -2.29 15.76
CA ARG A 373 11.43 -2.11 17.11
C ARG A 373 11.11 -3.42 17.85
N ALA A 374 11.70 -4.55 17.46
CA ALA A 374 11.65 -5.80 18.23
C ALA A 374 12.61 -5.71 19.44
N LYS A 375 12.22 -4.93 20.45
CA LYS A 375 13.11 -4.46 21.54
C LYS A 375 13.82 -5.60 22.28
N SER A 376 13.15 -6.73 22.51
CA SER A 376 13.68 -7.87 23.28
C SER A 376 14.41 -8.92 22.44
N PHE A 377 14.33 -8.84 21.10
CA PHE A 377 14.83 -9.91 20.24
C PHE A 377 16.37 -9.96 20.25
N ASN A 378 16.92 -11.11 20.65
CA ASN A 378 18.36 -11.35 20.69
C ASN A 378 18.72 -12.82 20.41
N GLN A 379 18.03 -13.46 19.47
CA GLN A 379 18.26 -14.87 19.10
C GLN A 379 19.19 -14.99 17.87
N PRO A 380 20.01 -16.06 17.79
CA PRO A 380 20.93 -16.23 16.68
C PRO A 380 20.20 -16.43 15.35
N LEU A 381 20.73 -15.81 14.29
CA LEU A 381 20.23 -15.88 12.91
C LEU A 381 21.34 -16.27 11.91
N ASN A 382 22.48 -16.73 12.42
CA ASN A 382 23.72 -16.91 11.67
C ASN A 382 23.68 -18.07 10.66
N ASN A 383 22.66 -18.94 10.72
CA ASN A 383 22.49 -20.06 9.79
C ASN A 383 21.60 -19.73 8.59
N TRP A 384 21.00 -18.53 8.55
CA TRP A 384 20.16 -18.10 7.45
C TRP A 384 20.97 -17.90 6.16
N ASP A 385 20.47 -18.48 5.06
CA ASP A 385 20.95 -18.18 3.71
C ASP A 385 20.25 -16.94 3.17
N THR A 386 20.94 -15.81 3.20
CA THR A 386 20.43 -14.51 2.75
C THR A 386 20.82 -14.16 1.31
N SER A 387 21.34 -15.12 0.54
CA SER A 387 21.92 -14.88 -0.80
C SER A 387 20.93 -14.32 -1.84
N ASN A 388 19.63 -14.57 -1.66
CA ASN A 388 18.56 -14.07 -2.54
C ASN A 388 17.90 -12.78 -2.05
N VAL A 389 18.27 -12.27 -0.88
CA VAL A 389 17.66 -11.07 -0.30
C VAL A 389 18.14 -9.82 -1.04
N ALA A 390 17.20 -9.01 -1.53
CA ALA A 390 17.47 -7.74 -2.20
C ALA A 390 17.27 -6.53 -1.26
N HIS A 391 16.30 -6.62 -0.34
CA HIS A 391 15.88 -5.49 0.51
C HIS A 391 16.02 -5.80 2.01
N MET A 392 16.91 -5.08 2.71
CA MET A 392 17.17 -5.20 4.15
C MET A 392 17.10 -3.85 4.88
N SER A 393 16.48 -2.83 4.27
CA SER A 393 16.29 -1.54 4.93
C SER A 393 15.55 -1.71 6.26
N LEU A 394 15.95 -0.96 7.29
CA LEU A 394 15.31 -0.97 8.62
C LEU A 394 15.30 -2.31 9.38
N MET A 395 15.99 -3.37 8.89
CA MET A 395 15.81 -4.75 9.37
C MET A 395 15.86 -4.91 10.90
N PHE A 396 16.78 -4.23 11.58
CA PHE A 396 16.96 -4.21 13.04
C PHE A 396 16.86 -2.79 13.61
N SER A 397 16.20 -1.86 12.92
CA SER A 397 16.06 -0.49 13.39
C SER A 397 15.31 -0.47 14.73
N ASP A 398 15.84 0.20 15.75
CA ASP A 398 15.32 0.24 17.13
C ASP A 398 15.22 -1.15 17.82
N ALA A 399 15.89 -2.19 17.32
CA ALA A 399 15.99 -3.50 17.97
C ALA A 399 17.04 -3.44 19.10
N ALA A 400 16.68 -2.78 20.19
CA ALA A 400 17.61 -2.35 21.25
C ALA A 400 18.49 -3.47 21.84
N SER A 401 17.97 -4.69 21.98
CA SER A 401 18.70 -5.83 22.58
C SER A 401 19.52 -6.67 21.59
N PHE A 402 19.36 -6.46 20.28
CA PHE A 402 19.94 -7.36 19.29
C PHE A 402 21.46 -7.23 19.20
N ASN A 403 22.19 -8.31 19.49
CA ASN A 403 23.66 -8.34 19.43
C ASN A 403 24.20 -9.71 18.99
N GLN A 404 23.58 -10.34 17.99
CA GLN A 404 23.96 -11.67 17.51
C GLN A 404 24.83 -11.60 16.24
N PRO A 405 25.79 -12.53 16.05
CA PRO A 405 26.71 -12.49 14.93
C PRO A 405 26.01 -12.73 13.59
N LEU A 406 26.24 -11.84 12.62
CA LEU A 406 25.69 -11.90 11.26
C LEU A 406 26.75 -12.08 10.16
N ASN A 407 28.00 -12.35 10.55
CA ASN A 407 29.15 -12.40 9.66
C ASN A 407 29.12 -13.55 8.63
N LYS A 408 28.16 -14.48 8.74
CA LYS A 408 27.94 -15.59 7.79
C LYS A 408 26.93 -15.26 6.69
N TRP A 409 26.18 -14.17 6.83
CA TRP A 409 25.19 -13.77 5.84
C TRP A 409 25.83 -13.41 4.50
N ASN A 410 25.21 -13.88 3.41
CA ASN A 410 25.59 -13.51 2.05
C ASN A 410 24.74 -12.32 1.59
N VAL A 411 25.25 -11.11 1.80
CA VAL A 411 24.56 -9.87 1.42
C VAL A 411 24.90 -9.37 0.01
N SER A 412 25.52 -10.19 -0.84
CA SER A 412 26.02 -9.76 -2.16
C SER A 412 24.94 -9.39 -3.17
N SER A 413 23.68 -9.77 -2.92
CA SER A 413 22.50 -9.41 -3.72
C SER A 413 21.74 -8.19 -3.19
N VAL A 414 22.08 -7.73 -1.98
CA VAL A 414 21.34 -6.65 -1.31
C VAL A 414 21.62 -5.31 -2.01
N ILE A 415 20.55 -4.59 -2.32
CA ILE A 415 20.62 -3.26 -2.95
C ILE A 415 20.32 -2.12 -1.97
N ASN A 416 19.67 -2.39 -0.84
CA ASN A 416 19.31 -1.37 0.16
C ASN A 416 19.47 -1.87 1.60
N MET A 417 20.28 -1.15 2.39
CA MET A 417 20.52 -1.37 3.82
C MET A 417 20.32 -0.08 4.65
N GLY A 418 19.57 0.88 4.12
CA GLY A 418 19.29 2.13 4.83
C GLY A 418 18.66 1.87 6.21
N HIS A 419 19.19 2.53 7.24
CA HIS A 419 18.74 2.42 8.63
C HIS A 419 18.74 0.99 9.21
N MET A 420 19.47 0.03 8.63
CA MET A 420 19.39 -1.39 9.01
C MET A 420 19.59 -1.64 10.52
N PHE A 421 20.49 -0.91 11.18
CA PHE A 421 20.78 -0.99 12.62
C PHE A 421 20.53 0.36 13.32
N ALA A 422 19.76 1.28 12.72
CA ALA A 422 19.52 2.58 13.31
C ALA A 422 18.79 2.41 14.66
N GLY A 423 19.35 2.87 15.77
CA GLY A 423 18.79 2.71 17.12
C GLY A 423 19.00 1.32 17.76
N ALA A 424 19.73 0.40 17.11
CA ALA A 424 20.09 -0.90 17.69
C ALA A 424 21.22 -0.72 18.72
N THR A 425 20.88 -0.20 19.90
CA THR A 425 21.84 0.30 20.90
C THR A 425 22.82 -0.76 21.41
N SER A 426 22.45 -2.04 21.44
CA SER A 426 23.34 -3.13 21.89
C SER A 426 24.19 -3.76 20.78
N PHE A 427 23.93 -3.44 19.51
CA PHE A 427 24.57 -4.13 18.40
C PHE A 427 26.07 -3.79 18.31
N ASN A 428 26.93 -4.80 18.46
CA ASN A 428 28.39 -4.64 18.38
C ASN A 428 29.05 -5.91 17.82
N GLN A 429 28.64 -6.33 16.63
CA GLN A 429 29.15 -7.55 15.98
C GLN A 429 29.94 -7.22 14.71
N PRO A 430 30.96 -8.03 14.35
CA PRO A 430 31.78 -7.79 13.17
C PRO A 430 31.00 -8.07 11.88
N LEU A 431 31.08 -7.13 10.93
CA LEU A 431 30.44 -7.19 9.60
C LEU A 431 31.45 -7.20 8.45
N ASN A 432 32.74 -7.35 8.76
CA ASN A 432 33.87 -7.25 7.82
C ASN A 432 33.88 -8.28 6.68
N LYS A 433 33.05 -9.32 6.74
CA LYS A 433 32.92 -10.36 5.71
C LYS A 433 31.84 -10.06 4.66
N TRP A 434 31.05 -9.01 4.84
CA TRP A 434 29.96 -8.67 3.94
C TRP A 434 30.46 -8.11 2.61
N ASN A 435 29.96 -8.67 1.49
CA ASN A 435 30.16 -8.09 0.17
C ASN A 435 29.04 -7.10 -0.11
N VAL A 436 29.36 -5.80 -0.06
CA VAL A 436 28.38 -4.72 -0.20
C VAL A 436 28.44 -3.99 -1.54
N SER A 437 29.09 -4.60 -2.55
CA SER A 437 29.32 -3.95 -3.85
C SER A 437 28.07 -3.57 -4.63
N LYS A 438 26.92 -4.21 -4.38
CA LYS A 438 25.62 -3.89 -5.01
C LYS A 438 24.75 -2.93 -4.20
N VAL A 439 25.15 -2.57 -2.98
CA VAL A 439 24.33 -1.73 -2.10
C VAL A 439 24.33 -0.30 -2.62
N LEU A 440 23.16 0.19 -3.01
CA LEU A 440 22.95 1.56 -3.51
C LEU A 440 22.80 2.57 -2.37
N SER A 441 22.33 2.12 -1.20
CA SER A 441 22.13 2.98 -0.03
C SER A 441 22.38 2.25 1.29
N MET A 442 23.24 2.84 2.11
CA MET A 442 23.46 2.53 3.53
C MET A 442 23.16 3.75 4.41
N LYS A 443 22.32 4.66 3.93
CA LYS A 443 21.99 5.90 4.64
C LYS A 443 21.60 5.57 6.08
N ASN A 444 22.26 6.21 7.04
CA ASN A 444 21.97 6.11 8.47
C ASN A 444 21.96 4.68 9.02
N MET A 445 22.71 3.74 8.40
CA MET A 445 22.71 2.33 8.76
C MET A 445 22.95 2.08 10.26
N PHE A 446 23.80 2.88 10.92
CA PHE A 446 24.14 2.76 12.35
C PHE A 446 23.75 4.02 13.15
N GLU A 447 22.84 4.85 12.63
CA GLU A 447 22.39 6.06 13.33
C GLU A 447 21.82 5.70 14.71
N GLY A 448 22.43 6.16 15.80
CA GLY A 448 22.00 5.83 17.16
C GLY A 448 22.35 4.42 17.66
N ALA A 449 23.13 3.62 16.91
CA ALA A 449 23.66 2.34 17.38
C ALA A 449 24.85 2.54 18.34
N THR A 450 24.58 2.91 19.59
CA THR A 450 25.58 3.45 20.52
C THR A 450 26.69 2.48 20.94
N SER A 451 26.45 1.17 20.92
CA SER A 451 27.49 0.16 21.24
C SER A 451 28.37 -0.21 20.05
N PHE A 452 28.00 0.16 18.83
CA PHE A 452 28.74 -0.23 17.63
C PHE A 452 30.05 0.56 17.54
N LYS A 453 31.16 -0.09 17.90
CA LYS A 453 32.51 0.50 17.82
C LYS A 453 33.21 0.00 16.55
N GLN A 454 33.43 0.90 15.61
CA GLN A 454 34.09 0.61 14.33
C GLN A 454 35.62 0.48 14.46
N ASP A 455 36.13 -0.27 15.44
CA ASP A 455 37.59 -0.38 15.67
C ASP A 455 38.25 -1.62 15.01
N ASP A 456 37.45 -2.54 14.45
CA ASP A 456 37.94 -3.82 13.90
C ASP A 456 38.54 -3.76 12.47
N ILE A 457 38.63 -2.57 11.87
CA ILE A 457 39.40 -2.35 10.62
C ILE A 457 40.91 -2.20 10.90
N SER A 458 41.32 -2.19 12.17
CA SER A 458 42.70 -1.95 12.61
C SER A 458 43.48 -3.18 13.10
N SER A 459 42.89 -4.38 13.05
CA SER A 459 43.52 -5.64 13.51
C SER A 459 44.90 -5.88 12.88
N PRO A 460 45.92 -6.32 13.65
CA PRO A 460 47.26 -6.64 13.16
C PRO A 460 47.28 -7.63 11.98
N GLU A 461 46.29 -8.53 11.88
CA GLU A 461 46.16 -9.49 10.78
C GLU A 461 45.80 -8.81 9.45
N TYR A 462 44.93 -7.79 9.48
CA TYR A 462 44.57 -7.02 8.28
C TYR A 462 45.76 -6.20 7.76
N LYS A 463 46.57 -5.63 8.67
CA LYS A 463 47.84 -4.96 8.31
C LYS A 463 48.86 -5.96 7.74
N LYS A 464 48.84 -7.22 8.18
CA LYS A 464 49.71 -8.30 7.68
C LYS A 464 49.32 -8.72 6.26
N GLU A 465 48.04 -8.91 5.98
CA GLU A 465 47.54 -9.21 4.63
C GLU A 465 47.74 -8.05 3.64
N ALA A 466 47.50 -6.80 4.06
CA ALA A 466 47.76 -5.62 3.24
C ALA A 466 49.26 -5.46 2.91
N ARG A 467 50.16 -5.77 3.86
CA ARG A 467 51.61 -5.83 3.63
C ARG A 467 52.00 -6.95 2.66
N MET A 468 51.41 -8.14 2.79
CA MET A 468 51.65 -9.25 1.86
C MET A 468 51.14 -8.97 0.44
N LYS A 469 49.97 -8.34 0.28
CA LYS A 469 49.45 -7.91 -1.03
C LYS A 469 50.32 -6.80 -1.66
N LYS A 470 50.83 -5.86 -0.87
CA LYS A 470 51.76 -4.80 -1.33
C LYS A 470 53.13 -5.36 -1.74
N GLN A 471 53.64 -6.38 -1.04
CA GLN A 471 54.86 -7.10 -1.46
C GLN A 471 54.66 -7.88 -2.76
N ARG A 472 53.53 -8.59 -2.93
CA ARG A 472 53.17 -9.28 -4.19
C ARG A 472 52.98 -8.31 -5.38
N ALA A 473 52.46 -7.12 -5.13
CA ALA A 473 52.33 -6.07 -6.14
C ALA A 473 53.68 -5.45 -6.52
N ASN A 474 54.62 -5.31 -5.57
CA ASN A 474 55.96 -4.81 -5.84
C ASN A 474 56.85 -5.81 -6.58
N THR A 475 56.74 -7.12 -6.33
CA THR A 475 57.43 -8.14 -7.15
C THR A 475 56.91 -8.17 -8.58
N LYS A 476 55.61 -7.95 -8.82
CA LYS A 476 55.06 -7.78 -10.18
C LYS A 476 55.45 -6.45 -10.86
N LYS A 477 55.78 -5.41 -10.08
CA LYS A 477 56.20 -4.09 -10.59
C LYS A 477 57.67 -4.03 -11.01
N ILE A 478 58.52 -4.90 -10.46
CA ILE A 478 59.92 -5.06 -10.88
C ILE A 478 60.00 -5.74 -12.25
N ASP A 479 59.08 -6.66 -12.54
CA ASP A 479 59.00 -7.38 -13.82
C ASP A 479 58.45 -6.49 -14.98
N TRP A 480 57.61 -5.51 -14.65
CA TRP A 480 57.01 -4.60 -15.63
C TRP A 480 57.93 -3.44 -16.07
N LYS A 481 59.02 -3.17 -15.34
CA LYS A 481 59.89 -2.00 -15.59
C LYS A 481 60.83 -2.13 -16.79
N TYR A 482 60.79 -3.24 -17.54
CA TYR A 482 61.62 -3.46 -18.75
C TYR A 482 60.88 -3.33 -20.09
N ARG A 483 59.56 -3.08 -20.12
CA ARG A 483 58.83 -2.91 -21.38
C ARG A 483 58.02 -1.61 -21.44
N THR A 484 58.68 -0.63 -22.07
CA THR A 484 58.12 0.42 -22.95
C THR A 484 57.16 1.43 -22.32
N SER A 485 57.73 2.60 -21.98
CA SER A 485 57.06 3.91 -22.04
C SER A 485 57.55 4.65 -23.29
N THR A 486 56.61 5.00 -24.15
CA THR A 486 56.78 5.63 -25.47
C THR A 486 56.91 7.16 -25.33
N ARG A 487 57.56 7.78 -26.33
CA ARG A 487 57.63 9.23 -26.57
C ARG A 487 56.26 9.95 -26.47
N PHE A 488 56.35 11.19 -25.99
CA PHE A 488 55.36 12.26 -25.80
C PHE A 488 54.50 12.67 -27.03
N GLY A 489 53.32 13.26 -26.76
CA GLY A 489 52.58 14.16 -27.68
C GLY A 489 51.12 14.49 -27.28
N THR A 490 50.93 15.60 -26.54
CA THR A 490 49.82 16.63 -26.46
C THR A 490 48.64 16.60 -27.49
N ILE A 491 47.38 17.06 -27.31
CA ILE A 491 46.68 18.05 -26.41
C ILE A 491 45.11 18.05 -26.61
N LEU A 492 44.35 18.37 -25.52
CA LEU A 492 43.04 19.08 -25.29
C LEU A 492 41.63 18.81 -25.95
N VAL A 493 40.62 19.14 -25.09
CA VAL A 493 39.15 19.44 -25.23
C VAL A 493 38.22 18.19 -25.23
N SER A 494 37.19 17.97 -24.38
CA SER A 494 36.21 18.83 -23.68
C SER A 494 35.42 18.13 -22.53
N PHE A 495 35.08 18.92 -21.49
CA PHE A 495 33.82 19.03 -20.70
C PHE A 495 33.31 17.98 -19.67
N LEU A 496 33.34 18.42 -18.39
CA LEU A 496 32.32 18.53 -17.33
C LEU A 496 31.26 17.42 -17.05
N GLY A 497 31.16 17.03 -15.77
CA GLY A 497 29.96 16.42 -15.14
C GLY A 497 30.09 16.30 -13.60
N GLY A 498 29.23 17.01 -12.85
CA GLY A 498 29.25 17.34 -11.39
C GLY A 498 29.40 16.19 -10.37
N GLY A 499 29.78 16.38 -9.10
CA GLY A 499 29.49 17.45 -8.11
C GLY A 499 28.49 16.92 -7.05
N ILE A 500 28.54 17.10 -5.71
CA ILE A 500 29.26 17.98 -4.77
C ILE A 500 29.20 17.35 -3.36
N LEU A 501 30.29 17.42 -2.57
CA LEU A 501 30.29 17.82 -1.14
C LEU A 501 31.73 18.00 -0.58
N VAL A 502 32.48 19.04 -1.00
CA VAL A 502 33.63 19.53 -0.19
C VAL A 502 33.91 21.03 -0.44
N GLY A 503 33.02 21.92 0.01
CA GLY A 503 33.19 23.37 -0.16
C GLY A 503 34.37 23.98 0.63
N GLY A 504 34.77 23.38 1.75
CA GLY A 504 35.84 23.94 2.60
C GLY A 504 37.27 23.67 2.09
N LEU A 505 37.52 22.49 1.53
CA LEU A 505 38.87 22.10 1.10
C LEU A 505 39.24 22.68 -0.27
N VAL A 506 38.28 22.80 -1.20
CA VAL A 506 38.56 23.32 -2.55
C VAL A 506 38.97 24.80 -2.50
N GLY A 507 38.35 25.61 -1.63
CA GLY A 507 38.73 27.02 -1.45
C GLY A 507 40.15 27.18 -0.91
N PHE A 508 40.56 26.31 0.02
CA PHE A 508 41.92 26.31 0.57
C PHE A 508 42.97 25.87 -0.45
N PHE A 509 42.65 24.90 -1.30
CA PHE A 509 43.57 24.47 -2.36
C PHE A 509 43.65 25.47 -3.53
N LEU A 510 42.56 26.16 -3.88
CA LEU A 510 42.60 27.20 -4.91
C LEU A 510 43.42 28.42 -4.46
N THR A 511 43.32 28.83 -3.20
CA THR A 511 44.12 29.95 -2.67
C THR A 511 45.61 29.58 -2.59
N LEU A 512 45.94 28.36 -2.17
CA LEU A 512 47.32 27.85 -2.22
C LEU A 512 47.86 27.75 -3.66
N LEU A 513 47.01 27.37 -4.62
CA LEU A 513 47.40 27.31 -6.03
C LEU A 513 47.65 28.70 -6.62
N ILE A 514 46.80 29.68 -6.31
CA ILE A 514 46.96 31.08 -6.74
C ILE A 514 48.22 31.69 -6.12
N VAL A 515 48.47 31.44 -4.83
CA VAL A 515 49.69 31.86 -4.14
C VAL A 515 50.95 31.21 -4.75
N ALA A 516 50.86 29.94 -5.13
CA ALA A 516 51.96 29.24 -5.82
C ALA A 516 52.22 29.80 -7.22
N ILE A 517 51.17 30.15 -7.97
CA ILE A 517 51.28 30.77 -9.29
C ILE A 517 51.88 32.19 -9.19
N LEU A 518 51.43 33.01 -8.23
CA LEU A 518 51.95 34.36 -8.03
C LEU A 518 53.42 34.37 -7.57
N LYS A 519 53.82 33.41 -6.72
CA LYS A 519 55.24 33.19 -6.37
C LYS A 519 56.08 32.72 -7.57
N TYR A 520 55.53 31.87 -8.43
CA TYR A 520 56.21 31.38 -9.62
C TYR A 520 56.51 32.51 -10.64
N PHE A 521 55.63 33.52 -10.72
CA PHE A 521 55.81 34.69 -11.60
C PHE A 521 56.47 35.90 -10.92
N GLY A 522 56.94 35.78 -9.66
CA GLY A 522 57.71 36.82 -8.98
C GLY A 522 56.93 38.10 -8.65
N VAL A 523 55.60 38.05 -8.62
CA VAL A 523 54.76 39.21 -8.32
C VAL A 523 54.66 39.38 -6.80
N ALA A 524 55.10 40.53 -6.28
CA ALA A 524 54.95 40.86 -4.86
C ALA A 524 53.50 41.22 -4.53
N TYR A 525 52.94 40.65 -3.47
CA TYR A 525 51.59 40.96 -2.97
C TYR A 525 51.62 41.15 -1.46
N SER A 526 50.75 42.03 -0.93
CA SER A 526 50.64 42.31 0.51
C SER A 526 49.75 41.29 1.22
N GLU A 527 49.96 41.07 2.51
CA GLU A 527 49.11 40.17 3.31
C GLU A 527 47.65 40.65 3.37
N GLU A 528 47.40 41.94 3.24
CA GLU A 528 46.02 42.49 3.17
C GLU A 528 45.26 42.03 1.92
N LEU A 529 45.93 41.87 0.76
CA LEU A 529 45.31 41.39 -0.47
C LEU A 529 44.89 39.91 -0.36
N PHE A 530 45.64 39.12 0.41
CA PHE A 530 45.34 37.71 0.68
C PHE A 530 44.05 37.57 1.53
N PHE A 531 43.92 38.37 2.59
CA PHE A 531 42.73 38.33 3.44
C PHE A 531 41.48 38.90 2.76
N THR A 532 41.62 39.91 1.89
CA THR A 532 40.48 40.42 1.12
C THR A 532 39.97 39.42 0.08
N ILE A 533 40.85 38.75 -0.67
CA ILE A 533 40.44 37.71 -1.62
C ILE A 533 39.79 36.52 -0.89
N TRP A 534 40.34 36.13 0.26
CA TRP A 534 39.77 35.06 1.08
C TRP A 534 38.39 35.42 1.66
N ALA A 535 38.22 36.66 2.15
CA ALA A 535 36.94 37.16 2.65
C ALA A 535 35.89 37.29 1.54
N ILE A 536 36.25 37.77 0.34
CA ILE A 536 35.33 37.86 -0.81
C ILE A 536 34.85 36.47 -1.25
N LEU A 537 35.73 35.46 -1.24
CA LEU A 537 35.36 34.08 -1.60
C LEU A 537 34.46 33.42 -0.54
N ILE A 538 34.65 33.73 0.74
CA ILE A 538 33.76 33.29 1.82
C ILE A 538 32.38 33.95 1.69
N VAL A 539 32.33 35.27 1.45
CA VAL A 539 31.07 36.00 1.27
C VAL A 539 30.31 35.49 0.04
N LEU A 540 30.99 35.20 -1.07
CA LEU A 540 30.35 34.61 -2.26
C LEU A 540 29.86 33.17 -2.00
N SER A 541 30.55 32.40 -1.17
CA SER A 541 30.11 31.05 -0.78
C SER A 541 28.94 31.06 0.21
N ILE A 542 28.78 32.11 1.02
CA ILE A 542 27.66 32.27 1.97
C ILE A 542 26.43 32.86 1.26
N VAL A 543 26.61 33.79 0.32
CA VAL A 543 25.49 34.37 -0.47
C VAL A 543 24.86 33.34 -1.42
N GLY A 544 25.63 32.34 -1.88
CA GLY A 544 25.10 31.23 -2.69
C GLY A 544 24.27 30.19 -1.91
N VAL A 545 24.29 30.21 -0.58
CA VAL A 545 23.61 29.21 0.28
C VAL A 545 22.18 29.61 0.65
N PHE A 546 21.75 30.84 0.36
CA PHE A 546 20.39 31.31 0.68
C PHE A 546 19.35 31.19 -0.44
N TYR A 547 19.70 30.70 -1.63
CA TYR A 547 18.73 30.39 -2.68
C TYR A 547 18.69 28.88 -2.97
N GLY A 548 17.96 28.13 -2.15
CA GLY A 548 17.67 26.73 -2.47
C GLY A 548 17.38 25.79 -1.31
N ILE A 549 16.60 26.21 -0.31
CA ILE A 549 15.98 25.26 0.61
C ILE A 549 14.48 25.21 0.31
N LYS A 550 14.08 24.24 -0.52
CA LYS A 550 12.69 23.79 -0.64
C LYS A 550 12.71 22.31 -0.26
N GLY A 551 12.08 21.99 0.86
CA GLY A 551 12.20 20.70 1.55
C GLY A 551 11.91 19.50 0.67
N ASP A 552 12.75 18.48 0.80
CA ASP A 552 12.67 17.24 0.05
C ASP A 552 11.35 16.50 0.33
N THR A 553 10.56 16.25 -0.72
CA THR A 553 9.36 15.40 -0.67
C THR A 553 9.63 14.04 -1.32
N TYR A 554 9.54 13.00 -0.50
CA TYR A 554 9.68 11.59 -0.82
C TYR A 554 8.34 11.03 -1.33
N CYS A 555 8.35 10.28 -2.43
CA CYS A 555 7.14 9.59 -2.93
C CYS A 555 7.10 8.16 -2.40
N GLU A 556 6.21 7.87 -1.44
CA GLU A 556 6.15 6.56 -0.76
C GLU A 556 5.83 5.38 -1.70
N SER A 557 5.02 5.59 -2.75
CA SER A 557 4.69 4.50 -3.69
C SER A 557 5.82 4.06 -4.62
N CYS A 558 6.81 4.91 -4.89
CA CYS A 558 7.90 4.57 -5.82
C CYS A 558 9.31 4.74 -5.22
N GLY A 559 9.39 5.07 -3.93
CA GLY A 559 10.60 5.01 -3.14
C GLY A 559 11.73 5.93 -3.61
N ASN A 560 11.42 7.11 -4.18
CA ASN A 560 12.43 7.98 -4.78
C ASN A 560 12.30 9.45 -4.37
N TYR A 561 13.45 10.14 -4.36
CA TYR A 561 13.58 11.57 -4.14
C TYR A 561 13.69 12.30 -5.50
N PHE A 562 13.13 13.51 -5.59
CA PHE A 562 13.18 14.40 -6.77
C PHE A 562 12.44 13.92 -8.04
N CYS A 563 11.12 13.71 -7.96
CA CYS A 563 10.32 13.39 -9.14
C CYS A 563 8.98 14.13 -9.21
N TRP A 564 8.97 15.46 -9.02
CA TRP A 564 7.74 16.24 -9.04
C TRP A 564 7.73 17.29 -10.16
N LYS A 565 6.58 17.48 -10.82
CA LYS A 565 6.32 18.54 -11.81
C LYS A 565 5.24 19.46 -11.25
N LEU A 566 5.48 20.77 -11.22
CA LEU A 566 4.44 21.75 -10.87
C LEU A 566 3.34 21.70 -11.93
N VAL A 567 2.10 21.59 -11.48
CA VAL A 567 0.92 21.45 -12.33
C VAL A 567 0.10 22.76 -12.31
N LYS A 568 -0.04 23.43 -11.16
CA LYS A 568 -0.85 24.65 -11.02
C LYS A 568 -0.43 25.48 -9.79
N THR A 569 -0.59 26.80 -9.85
CA THR A 569 -0.45 27.74 -8.70
C THR A 569 -1.72 28.59 -8.55
N GLU A 570 -2.20 28.81 -7.31
CA GLU A 570 -3.40 29.59 -6.97
C GLU A 570 -3.12 30.61 -5.86
N LEU A 571 -3.64 31.84 -6.01
CA LEU A 571 -3.49 32.92 -5.02
C LEU A 571 -4.59 32.84 -3.96
N LEU A 572 -4.23 32.75 -2.69
CA LEU A 572 -5.14 32.52 -1.57
C LEU A 572 -5.57 33.80 -0.84
N SER A 573 -4.67 34.78 -0.64
CA SER A 573 -5.01 36.08 -0.04
C SER A 573 -3.91 37.14 -0.26
N GLU A 574 -4.24 38.44 -0.15
CA GLU A 574 -3.29 39.57 -0.16
C GLU A 574 -3.52 40.49 1.05
N ASN A 575 -2.46 40.88 1.74
CA ASN A 575 -2.48 41.83 2.85
C ASN A 575 -1.41 42.92 2.68
N ILE A 576 -1.64 44.09 3.26
CA ILE A 576 -0.67 45.20 3.29
C ILE A 576 -0.16 45.36 4.72
N ILE A 577 1.16 45.23 4.90
CA ILE A 577 1.82 45.38 6.20
C ILE A 577 2.66 46.64 6.18
N THR A 578 2.56 47.48 7.21
CA THR A 578 3.34 48.73 7.31
C THR A 578 4.33 48.66 8.45
N GLN A 579 5.58 49.06 8.20
CA GLN A 579 6.64 49.09 9.21
C GLN A 579 7.35 50.45 9.21
N ASP A 580 7.72 50.93 10.38
CA ASP A 580 8.45 52.18 10.56
C ASP A 580 9.96 51.90 10.55
N GLU A 581 10.64 52.36 9.50
CA GLU A 581 12.08 52.18 9.31
C GLU A 581 12.85 53.43 9.73
N LYS A 582 13.95 53.25 10.48
CA LYS A 582 14.77 54.35 10.98
C LYS A 582 15.72 54.85 9.90
N GLN A 583 15.63 56.14 9.58
CA GLN A 583 16.52 56.81 8.65
C GLN A 583 17.84 57.22 9.32
N SER A 584 18.85 57.49 8.50
CA SER A 584 20.21 57.83 8.95
C SER A 584 20.31 59.13 9.75
N ASP A 585 19.29 60.00 9.68
CA ASP A 585 19.18 61.23 10.48
C ASP A 585 18.50 61.01 11.85
N GLY A 586 18.09 59.77 12.15
CA GLY A 586 17.45 59.39 13.40
C GLY A 586 15.92 59.45 13.40
N SER A 587 15.27 59.92 12.33
CA SER A 587 13.81 59.90 12.17
C SER A 587 13.29 58.54 11.68
N TYR A 588 11.98 58.27 11.78
CA TYR A 588 11.36 57.03 11.29
C TYR A 588 10.39 57.32 10.15
N ARG A 589 10.43 56.49 9.09
CA ARG A 589 9.49 56.55 7.95
C ARG A 589 8.69 55.26 7.85
N ARG A 590 7.36 55.40 7.74
CA ARG A 590 6.44 54.28 7.52
C ARG A 590 6.49 53.82 6.06
N VAL A 591 6.83 52.55 5.84
CA VAL A 591 6.85 51.90 4.53
C VAL A 591 5.82 50.78 4.52
N SER A 592 5.06 50.64 3.43
CA SER A 592 3.99 49.66 3.29
C SER A 592 4.36 48.60 2.25
N TYR A 593 4.24 47.33 2.62
CA TYR A 593 4.58 46.17 1.78
C TYR A 593 3.31 45.35 1.50
N LYS A 594 3.13 44.94 0.25
CA LYS A 594 2.10 43.97 -0.14
C LYS A 594 2.65 42.56 0.03
N VAL A 595 1.95 41.73 0.78
CA VAL A 595 2.31 40.33 1.08
C VAL A 595 1.14 39.45 0.67
N GLY A 596 1.38 38.51 -0.24
CA GLY A 596 0.40 37.55 -0.73
C GLY A 596 0.70 36.12 -0.28
N GLU A 597 -0.34 35.32 -0.06
CA GLU A 597 -0.22 33.88 0.13
C GLU A 597 -0.64 33.14 -1.14
N GLU A 598 0.24 32.29 -1.67
CA GLU A 598 -0.03 31.44 -2.85
C GLU A 598 0.10 29.94 -2.51
N LYS A 599 -0.55 29.10 -3.32
CA LYS A 599 -0.62 27.64 -3.18
C LYS A 599 -0.26 26.93 -4.49
N ASP A 600 0.74 26.05 -4.42
CA ASP A 600 1.23 25.26 -5.55
C ASP A 600 0.76 23.79 -5.48
N TYR A 601 0.48 23.18 -6.64
CA TYR A 601 0.10 21.78 -6.81
C TYR A 601 1.09 21.02 -7.69
N TYR A 602 1.52 19.81 -7.28
CA TYR A 602 2.56 19.02 -7.97
C TYR A 602 2.10 17.58 -8.28
N ARG A 603 2.69 16.94 -9.30
CA ARG A 603 2.43 15.54 -9.70
C ARG A 603 3.72 14.75 -9.92
N CYS A 604 3.72 13.45 -9.57
CA CYS A 604 4.90 12.60 -9.70
C CYS A 604 5.19 12.23 -11.16
N LYS A 605 6.41 12.49 -11.65
CA LYS A 605 6.82 12.23 -13.05
C LYS A 605 6.91 10.75 -13.41
N ARG A 606 7.03 9.84 -12.44
CA ARG A 606 7.37 8.42 -12.68
C ARG A 606 6.20 7.45 -12.48
N CYS A 607 5.33 7.69 -11.51
CA CYS A 607 4.17 6.84 -11.25
C CYS A 607 2.84 7.45 -11.74
N GLY A 608 2.85 8.69 -12.24
CA GLY A 608 1.67 9.35 -12.81
C GLY A 608 0.52 9.62 -11.83
N ARG A 609 0.59 9.17 -10.57
CA ARG A 609 -0.45 9.39 -9.58
C ARG A 609 -0.42 10.83 -9.05
N ASN A 610 -1.60 11.39 -8.86
CA ASN A 610 -1.78 12.58 -8.05
C ASN A 610 -1.65 12.17 -6.59
N GLU A 611 -0.86 12.92 -5.84
CA GLU A 611 -0.59 12.69 -4.42
C GLU A 611 -1.91 12.83 -3.65
N SER A 612 -2.51 11.74 -3.20
CA SER A 612 -3.67 11.78 -2.29
C SER A 612 -3.31 12.25 -0.86
N CYS A 613 -2.22 13.02 -0.72
CA CYS A 613 -1.85 13.78 0.45
C CYS A 613 -1.25 15.11 -0.03
N VAL A 614 -2.09 16.15 -0.21
CA VAL A 614 -1.61 17.52 -0.48
C VAL A 614 -0.67 17.94 0.64
N ARG A 615 0.65 17.96 0.40
CA ARG A 615 1.55 18.70 1.28
C ARG A 615 1.35 20.19 0.98
N GLU A 616 0.61 20.85 1.87
CA GLU A 616 0.33 22.27 1.83
C GLU A 616 1.65 23.05 1.93
N PHE A 617 2.13 23.60 0.82
CA PHE A 617 3.26 24.54 0.83
C PHE A 617 2.73 25.96 0.69
N LYS A 618 2.32 26.55 1.82
CA LYS A 618 2.03 27.99 1.90
C LYS A 618 3.35 28.74 1.77
N ARG A 619 3.49 29.52 0.70
CA ARG A 619 4.54 30.55 0.61
C ARG A 619 3.89 31.91 0.86
N ARG A 620 4.38 32.60 1.88
CA ARG A 620 4.21 34.05 2.01
C ARG A 620 5.33 34.70 1.19
N ILE A 621 4.98 35.55 0.24
CA ILE A 621 5.93 36.40 -0.49
C ILE A 621 6.05 37.73 0.23
#